data_AF-A0A932WCL8-F1
#
_entry.id   AF-A0A932WCL8-F1
#
_cell.length_a   1.000
_cell.length_b   1.000
_cell.length_c   1.000
_cell.angle_alpha   90.00
_cell.angle_beta   90.00
_cell.angle_gamma   90.00
#
_symmetry.space_group_name_H-M   'P 1'
#
loop_
_entity.id
_entity.type
_entity.pdbx_description
1 polymer ?
#
loop_
_entity_poly.entity_id
_entity_poly.type
_entity_poly.pdbx_seq_one_letter_code
_entity_poly.pdbx_strand_id
1 'polypeptide(L)'
;MEHHQLLEVAVGDAIDPIPGNTGRVGHATRFTNGIGGAALIEEAFPERGIQALARVAAKLAALVACAASIVMALLPATALGHGGSQVFLGNVGSYYIDARRVVTNTAKGDLVDYTVTLRDKEHHQPVTGATVTITVKQPPEAAGIYEAPGGSYQYEALIPKKGGDSWHVAVNIDGPLGKASYENSFNVGGVGLPLEWIALAVGLLVLAGLARWHKRITVWVKGGRAPHPSSPA
;
A
#
# COMPACT_ATOMS: atom_id res chain seq x y z
N MET A 1 32.88 39.36 11.93
CA MET A 1 31.50 39.80 12.21
C MET A 1 30.59 38.65 11.81
N GLU A 2 30.63 37.53 12.54
CA GLU A 2 29.94 37.30 13.83
C GLU A 2 28.44 37.60 13.73
N HIS A 3 27.61 36.55 13.68
CA HIS A 3 26.83 36.10 14.84
C HIS A 3 26.07 34.81 14.49
N HIS A 4 26.54 33.69 15.02
CA HIS A 4 25.74 32.47 15.21
C HIS A 4 24.87 32.67 16.45
N GLN A 5 23.55 32.50 16.33
CA GLN A 5 22.66 32.41 17.49
C GLN A 5 22.30 30.94 17.73
N LEU A 6 22.76 30.43 18.87
CA LEU A 6 22.39 29.16 19.48
C LEU A 6 21.04 29.34 20.20
N LEU A 7 20.11 28.43 19.95
CA LEU A 7 18.83 28.34 20.65
C LEU A 7 19.02 27.40 21.85
N GLU A 8 19.15 27.95 23.06
CA GLU A 8 19.00 27.20 24.31
C GLU A 8 17.51 27.00 24.61
N VAL A 9 17.08 25.74 24.72
CA VAL A 9 15.76 25.38 25.26
C VAL A 9 15.95 25.09 26.75
N ALA A 10 15.52 26.04 27.58
CA ALA A 10 15.42 25.88 29.01
C ALA A 10 14.25 24.94 29.37
N VAL A 11 14.57 23.83 30.03
CA VAL A 11 13.60 22.96 30.71
C VAL A 11 13.32 23.57 32.08
N GLY A 12 12.16 24.20 32.23
CA GLY A 12 11.67 24.73 33.50
C GLY A 12 10.78 23.72 34.20
N ASP A 13 11.28 23.14 35.27
CA ASP A 13 10.50 22.45 36.31
C ASP A 13 9.69 23.48 37.11
N ALA A 14 8.37 23.30 37.17
CA ALA A 14 7.50 23.97 38.13
C ALA A 14 6.37 23.01 38.52
N ILE A 15 6.51 22.38 39.70
CA ILE A 15 5.41 21.72 40.40
C ILE A 15 5.16 22.53 41.67
N ASP A 16 4.01 23.21 41.72
CA ASP A 16 3.51 23.88 42.92
C ASP A 16 3.08 22.85 43.98
N PRO A 17 3.47 23.02 45.26
CA PRO A 17 2.93 22.23 46.35
C PRO A 17 1.53 22.74 46.78
N ILE A 18 0.56 21.83 46.83
CA ILE A 18 -0.76 22.08 47.44
C ILE A 18 -0.61 22.09 48.97
N PRO A 19 -0.95 23.18 49.67
CA PRO A 19 -1.00 23.21 51.13
C PRO A 19 -2.40 22.85 51.63
N GLY A 20 -2.48 21.91 52.59
CA GLY A 20 -3.66 21.73 53.42
C GLY A 20 -4.29 20.34 53.37
N ASN A 21 -3.73 19.39 54.11
CA ASN A 21 -4.57 18.42 54.80
C ASN A 21 -3.97 18.09 56.16
N THR A 22 -4.50 18.81 57.15
CA THR A 22 -4.24 18.65 58.57
C THR A 22 -4.88 17.37 59.09
N GLY A 23 -4.06 16.49 59.65
CA GLY A 23 -4.38 15.77 60.88
C GLY A 23 -5.41 14.65 60.80
N ARG A 24 -4.91 13.41 60.78
CA ARG A 24 -5.44 12.39 61.69
C ARG A 24 -4.35 11.39 62.07
N VAL A 25 -3.78 11.63 63.25
CA VAL A 25 -2.99 10.66 64.00
C VAL A 25 -3.98 9.69 64.63
N GLY A 26 -3.77 8.39 64.44
CA GLY A 26 -4.62 7.36 65.01
C GLY A 26 -4.02 5.97 64.92
N HIS A 27 -3.42 5.56 66.03
CA HIS A 27 -3.14 4.19 66.45
C HIS A 27 -2.01 3.40 65.76
N ALA A 28 -0.90 3.35 66.49
CA ALA A 28 0.06 2.27 66.45
C ALA A 28 -0.59 0.97 66.94
N THR A 29 -0.69 -0.02 66.06
CA THR A 29 -0.96 -1.40 66.45
C THR A 29 0.30 -2.22 66.18
N ARG A 30 0.92 -2.59 67.29
CA ARG A 30 1.96 -3.59 67.52
C ARG A 30 1.91 -4.75 66.49
N PHE A 31 2.89 -4.81 65.58
CA PHE A 31 3.20 -6.04 64.84
C PHE A 31 4.13 -6.91 65.68
N THR A 32 3.55 -7.98 66.22
CA THR A 32 4.30 -9.13 66.72
C THR A 32 4.96 -9.86 65.56
N ASN A 33 6.23 -10.21 65.72
CA ASN A 33 6.97 -11.12 64.84
C ASN A 33 6.15 -12.39 64.58
N GLY A 34 5.62 -12.50 63.37
CA GLY A 34 4.96 -13.67 62.84
C GLY A 34 5.33 -13.80 61.38
N ILE A 35 6.13 -14.80 61.06
CA ILE A 35 6.44 -15.24 59.70
C ILE A 35 5.10 -15.56 59.02
N GLY A 36 4.73 -14.79 57.99
CA GLY A 36 3.51 -15.02 57.22
C GLY A 36 2.79 -13.73 56.83
N GLY A 37 3.32 -12.99 55.87
CA GLY A 37 2.73 -11.73 55.41
C GLY A 37 3.31 -11.24 54.09
N ALA A 38 3.54 -12.15 53.13
CA ALA A 38 3.90 -11.83 51.75
C ALA A 38 2.75 -12.13 50.77
N ALA A 39 1.53 -12.29 51.26
CA ALA A 39 0.33 -12.44 50.46
C ALA A 39 -0.67 -11.39 50.93
N LEU A 40 -1.32 -10.69 50.00
CA LEU A 40 -2.34 -9.63 50.15
C LEU A 40 -1.94 -8.23 49.63
N ILE A 41 -1.10 -8.14 48.61
CA ILE A 41 -1.14 -7.01 47.65
C ILE A 41 -1.04 -7.55 46.22
N GLU A 42 -1.86 -8.53 45.84
CA GLU A 42 -1.93 -8.97 44.43
C GLU A 42 -3.35 -9.33 43.94
N GLU A 43 -4.40 -9.03 44.72
CA GLU A 43 -5.79 -9.38 44.34
C GLU A 43 -6.69 -8.18 44.01
N ALA A 44 -6.11 -7.02 43.70
CA ALA A 44 -6.88 -5.88 43.23
C ALA A 44 -6.66 -5.67 41.72
N PHE A 45 -7.53 -6.31 40.93
CA PHE A 45 -7.88 -5.98 39.54
C PHE A 45 -7.05 -6.54 38.36
N PRO A 46 -6.75 -7.86 38.29
CA PRO A 46 -6.33 -8.45 37.02
C PRO A 46 -7.40 -8.29 35.92
N GLU A 47 -8.68 -8.19 36.31
CA GLU A 47 -9.79 -8.00 35.37
C GLU A 47 -9.78 -6.62 34.69
N ARG A 48 -9.36 -5.56 35.38
CA ARG A 48 -9.28 -4.21 34.76
C ARG A 48 -8.11 -4.12 33.79
N GLY A 49 -6.98 -4.76 34.10
CA GLY A 49 -5.83 -4.85 33.19
C GLY A 49 -6.16 -5.60 31.90
N ILE A 50 -6.84 -6.75 32.01
CA ILE A 50 -7.25 -7.56 30.85
C ILE A 50 -8.31 -6.84 30.01
N GLN A 51 -9.28 -6.15 30.64
CA GLN A 51 -10.27 -5.36 29.91
C GLN A 51 -9.65 -4.12 29.24
N ALA A 52 -8.65 -3.49 29.85
CA ALA A 52 -7.93 -2.36 29.25
C ALA A 52 -7.13 -2.81 28.02
N LEU A 53 -6.41 -3.94 28.11
CA LEU A 53 -5.70 -4.54 26.98
C LEU A 53 -6.65 -4.94 25.86
N ALA A 54 -7.81 -5.52 26.17
CA ALA A 54 -8.82 -5.87 25.17
C ALA A 54 -9.40 -4.63 24.44
N ARG A 55 -9.60 -3.52 25.15
CA ARG A 55 -10.06 -2.25 24.54
C ARG A 55 -8.99 -1.61 23.66
N VAL A 56 -7.72 -1.66 24.08
CA VAL A 56 -6.59 -1.17 23.26
C VAL A 56 -6.45 -2.02 21.99
N ALA A 57 -6.53 -3.34 22.11
CA ALA A 57 -6.50 -4.25 20.96
C ALA A 57 -7.67 -4.02 20.00
N ALA A 58 -8.89 -3.80 20.50
CA ALA A 58 -10.05 -3.50 19.67
C ALA A 58 -9.91 -2.16 18.93
N LYS A 59 -9.37 -1.13 19.59
CA LYS A 59 -9.09 0.17 18.96
C LYS A 59 -8.02 0.06 17.87
N LEU A 60 -6.96 -0.70 18.11
CA LEU A 60 -5.92 -0.98 17.11
C LEU A 60 -6.48 -1.76 15.92
N ALA A 61 -7.30 -2.78 16.15
CA ALA A 61 -7.96 -3.53 15.09
C ALA A 61 -8.89 -2.64 14.24
N ALA A 62 -9.63 -1.71 14.87
CA ALA A 62 -10.47 -0.74 14.17
C ALA A 62 -9.64 0.25 13.34
N LEU A 63 -8.52 0.75 13.88
CA LEU A 63 -7.59 1.63 13.16
C LEU A 63 -6.98 0.92 11.93
N VAL A 64 -6.55 -0.33 12.10
CA VAL A 64 -6.01 -1.14 10.99
C VAL A 64 -7.07 -1.42 9.94
N ALA A 65 -8.30 -1.77 10.34
CA ALA A 65 -9.41 -1.96 9.41
C ALA A 65 -9.74 -0.67 8.64
N CYS A 66 -9.74 0.48 9.31
CA CYS A 66 -9.99 1.79 8.69
C CYS A 66 -8.86 2.17 7.72
N ALA A 67 -7.60 2.00 8.12
CA ALA A 67 -6.44 2.22 7.24
C ALA A 67 -6.45 1.28 6.02
N ALA A 68 -6.77 0.00 6.21
CA ALA A 68 -6.92 -0.95 5.11
C ALA A 68 -8.04 -0.56 4.14
N SER A 69 -9.15 -0.01 4.65
CA SER A 69 -10.26 0.49 3.85
C SER A 69 -9.86 1.69 2.99
N ILE A 70 -9.10 2.62 3.57
CA ILE A 70 -8.60 3.83 2.89
C ILE A 70 -7.59 3.44 1.79
N VAL A 71 -6.68 2.50 2.08
CA VAL A 71 -5.72 1.98 1.09
C VAL A 71 -6.43 1.25 -0.05
N MET A 72 -7.43 0.42 0.25
CA MET A 72 -8.28 -0.25 -0.74
C MET A 72 -9.08 0.73 -1.61
N ALA A 73 -9.46 1.89 -1.06
CA ALA A 73 -10.18 2.92 -1.82
C ALA A 73 -9.26 3.77 -2.72
N LEU A 74 -7.98 3.93 -2.36
CA LEU A 74 -7.02 4.76 -3.10
C LEU A 74 -6.29 4.01 -4.23
N LEU A 75 -6.02 2.71 -4.07
CA LEU A 75 -5.29 1.90 -5.06
C LEU A 75 -5.95 1.80 -6.44
N PRO A 76 -7.29 1.62 -6.56
CA PRO A 76 -7.93 1.52 -7.87
C PRO A 76 -7.76 2.79 -8.70
N ALA A 77 -7.75 3.97 -8.06
CA ALA A 77 -7.74 5.24 -8.76
C ALA A 77 -6.42 5.52 -9.49
N THR A 78 -5.28 5.11 -8.92
CA THR A 78 -3.96 5.36 -9.53
C THR A 78 -3.60 4.34 -10.61
N ALA A 79 -4.03 3.08 -10.43
CA ALA A 79 -3.84 2.01 -11.41
C ALA A 79 -4.80 2.13 -12.61
N LEU A 80 -6.03 2.59 -12.39
CA LEU A 80 -7.01 2.86 -13.45
C LEU A 80 -6.81 4.22 -14.12
N GLY A 81 -6.26 5.21 -13.42
CA GLY A 81 -6.09 6.58 -13.92
C GLY A 81 -5.16 6.72 -15.13
N HIS A 82 -4.35 5.71 -15.41
CA HIS A 82 -3.45 5.69 -16.57
C HIS A 82 -3.76 4.57 -17.57
N GLY A 83 -4.92 3.92 -17.43
CA GLY A 83 -5.54 3.06 -18.43
C GLY A 83 -4.60 2.03 -19.06
N GLY A 84 -3.84 1.23 -18.30
CA GLY A 84 -3.10 0.10 -18.87
C GLY A 84 -1.73 -0.24 -18.26
N SER A 85 -1.16 -1.34 -18.72
CA SER A 85 0.18 -1.81 -18.36
C SER A 85 1.24 -1.06 -19.17
N GLN A 86 2.23 -0.49 -18.48
CA GLN A 86 3.37 0.15 -19.13
C GLN A 86 4.20 -0.89 -19.87
N VAL A 87 4.50 -0.60 -21.14
CA VAL A 87 5.36 -1.43 -21.99
C VAL A 87 6.69 -0.77 -22.26
N PHE A 88 6.75 0.56 -22.31
CA PHE A 88 7.98 1.30 -22.52
C PHE A 88 7.93 2.62 -21.75
N LEU A 89 9.05 2.98 -21.11
CA LEU A 89 9.25 4.28 -20.51
C LEU A 89 10.69 4.70 -20.73
N GLY A 90 10.94 5.79 -21.44
CA GLY A 90 12.30 6.21 -21.71
C GLY A 90 12.45 7.40 -22.64
N ASN A 91 13.70 7.80 -22.82
CA ASN A 91 14.08 8.88 -23.72
C ASN A 91 14.52 8.32 -25.07
N VAL A 92 13.97 8.85 -26.16
CA VAL A 92 14.34 8.49 -27.53
C VAL A 92 14.44 9.77 -28.36
N GLY A 93 15.66 10.11 -28.80
CA GLY A 93 15.92 11.40 -29.42
C GLY A 93 15.59 12.57 -28.46
N SER A 94 14.79 13.52 -28.95
CA SER A 94 14.30 14.69 -28.20
C SER A 94 13.02 14.42 -27.39
N TYR A 95 12.51 13.19 -27.41
CA TYR A 95 11.24 12.83 -26.78
C TYR A 95 11.46 11.99 -25.52
N TYR A 96 10.64 12.27 -24.50
CA TYR A 96 10.33 11.36 -23.40
C TYR A 96 9.03 10.63 -23.74
N ILE A 97 9.07 9.30 -23.72
CA ILE A 97 7.98 8.44 -24.20
C ILE A 97 7.49 7.57 -23.04
N ASP A 98 6.18 7.60 -22.79
CA ASP A 98 5.45 6.62 -21.95
C ASP A 98 4.48 5.87 -22.85
N ALA A 99 4.76 4.60 -23.12
CA ALA A 99 3.89 3.73 -23.89
C ALA A 99 3.23 2.69 -22.99
N ARG A 100 1.92 2.56 -23.14
CA ARG A 100 1.06 1.70 -22.34
C ARG A 100 0.16 0.87 -23.23
N ARG A 101 -0.40 -0.19 -22.66
CA ARG A 101 -1.38 -1.03 -23.33
C ARG A 101 -2.52 -1.46 -22.43
N VAL A 102 -3.70 -1.63 -23.02
CA VAL A 102 -4.85 -2.32 -22.42
C VAL A 102 -5.25 -3.47 -23.31
N VAL A 103 -5.49 -4.63 -22.73
CA VAL A 103 -6.12 -5.75 -23.43
C VAL A 103 -7.60 -5.75 -23.06
N THR A 104 -8.46 -5.57 -24.06
CA THR A 104 -9.92 -5.58 -23.89
C THR A 104 -10.47 -6.80 -24.60
N ASN A 105 -11.08 -7.72 -23.83
CA ASN A 105 -11.75 -8.88 -24.38
C ASN A 105 -13.16 -8.48 -24.80
N THR A 106 -13.45 -8.55 -26.10
CA THR A 106 -14.78 -8.25 -26.64
C THR A 106 -15.41 -9.52 -27.23
N ALA A 107 -16.74 -9.54 -27.39
CA ALA A 107 -17.44 -10.64 -28.04
C ALA A 107 -17.01 -10.88 -29.50
N LYS A 108 -16.35 -9.89 -30.12
CA LYS A 108 -15.84 -9.95 -31.50
C LYS A 108 -14.35 -10.30 -31.59
N GLY A 109 -13.70 -10.57 -30.47
CA GLY A 109 -12.27 -10.83 -30.36
C GLY A 109 -11.58 -9.88 -29.39
N ASP A 110 -10.33 -10.20 -29.07
CA ASP A 110 -9.51 -9.39 -28.16
C ASP A 110 -8.91 -8.21 -28.92
N LEU A 111 -8.99 -7.03 -28.31
CA LEU A 111 -8.40 -5.79 -28.82
C LEU A 111 -7.29 -5.35 -27.87
N VAL A 112 -6.17 -4.90 -28.44
CA VAL A 112 -5.10 -4.24 -27.70
C VAL A 112 -5.16 -2.76 -28.02
N ASP A 113 -5.50 -1.96 -27.02
CA ASP A 113 -5.32 -0.52 -27.08
C ASP A 113 -3.86 -0.21 -26.74
N TYR A 114 -3.13 0.38 -27.68
CA TYR A 114 -1.74 0.78 -27.50
C TYR A 114 -1.66 2.30 -27.52
N THR A 115 -1.31 2.88 -26.36
CA THR A 115 -1.25 4.33 -26.17
C THR A 115 0.20 4.77 -26.05
N VAL A 116 0.60 5.76 -26.84
CA VAL A 116 1.90 6.43 -26.74
C VAL A 116 1.67 7.86 -26.27
N THR A 117 2.28 8.24 -25.16
CA THR A 117 2.31 9.63 -24.68
C THR A 117 3.66 10.24 -24.97
N LEU A 118 3.68 11.39 -25.65
CA LEU A 118 4.91 12.10 -25.99
C LEU A 118 5.08 13.36 -25.13
N ARG A 119 6.27 13.51 -24.57
CA ARG A 119 6.71 14.73 -23.89
C ARG A 119 8.07 15.17 -24.40
N ASP A 120 8.34 16.46 -24.28
CA ASP A 120 9.67 17.03 -24.49
C ASP A 120 10.63 16.45 -23.44
N LYS A 121 11.81 15.99 -23.87
CA LYS A 121 12.79 15.37 -22.96
C LYS A 121 13.36 16.34 -21.93
N GLU A 122 13.53 17.61 -22.29
CA GLU A 122 14.17 18.62 -21.43
C GLU A 122 13.16 19.30 -20.51
N HIS A 123 12.01 19.70 -21.07
CA HIS A 123 11.02 20.52 -20.40
C HIS A 123 9.84 19.70 -19.84
N HIS A 124 9.76 18.40 -20.19
CA HIS A 124 8.65 17.50 -19.83
C HIS A 124 7.26 17.99 -20.25
N GLN A 125 7.18 18.93 -21.20
CA GLN A 125 5.92 19.45 -21.72
C GLN A 125 5.29 18.47 -22.72
N PRO A 126 3.95 18.36 -22.79
CA PRO A 126 3.28 17.52 -23.78
C PRO A 126 3.63 17.93 -25.21
N VAL A 127 3.89 16.97 -26.10
CA VAL A 127 4.16 17.24 -27.51
C VAL A 127 2.97 16.88 -28.38
N THR A 128 2.38 17.89 -29.01
CA THR A 128 1.26 17.76 -29.95
C THR A 128 1.73 17.92 -31.39
N GLY A 129 0.96 17.38 -32.34
CA GLY A 129 1.24 17.56 -33.77
C GLY A 129 2.38 16.68 -34.31
N ALA A 130 2.74 15.62 -33.59
CA ALA A 130 3.54 14.55 -34.16
C ALA A 130 2.63 13.57 -34.92
N THR A 131 3.21 12.85 -35.88
CA THR A 131 2.63 11.65 -36.47
C THR A 131 3.33 10.45 -35.83
N VAL A 132 2.54 9.54 -35.26
CA VAL A 132 3.05 8.31 -34.64
C VAL A 132 2.59 7.12 -35.46
N THR A 133 3.56 6.40 -36.02
CA THR A 133 3.32 5.17 -36.78
C THR A 133 3.75 3.97 -35.94
N ILE A 134 2.81 3.08 -35.69
CA ILE A 134 3.00 1.87 -34.87
C ILE A 134 2.94 0.67 -35.81
N THR A 135 4.06 -0.01 -35.97
CA THR A 135 4.16 -1.27 -36.73
C THR A 135 4.18 -2.43 -35.75
N VAL A 136 3.21 -3.33 -35.85
CA VAL A 136 3.05 -4.46 -34.93
C VAL A 136 3.25 -5.76 -35.69
N LYS A 137 4.16 -6.61 -35.20
CA LYS A 137 4.36 -7.97 -35.67
C LYS A 137 3.82 -8.96 -34.63
N GLN A 138 2.77 -9.67 -34.99
CA GLN A 138 2.12 -10.70 -34.15
C GLN A 138 2.46 -12.09 -34.72
N PRO A 139 3.13 -13.01 -34.01
CA PRO A 139 3.34 -14.36 -34.52
C PRO A 139 2.02 -15.13 -34.63
N PRO A 140 1.75 -15.92 -35.69
CA PRO A 140 2.55 -16.16 -36.89
C PRO A 140 2.29 -15.16 -38.03
N GLU A 141 1.50 -14.13 -37.80
CA GLU A 141 1.06 -13.17 -38.80
C GLU A 141 2.14 -12.17 -39.26
N ALA A 142 1.86 -11.58 -40.42
CA ALA A 142 2.64 -10.48 -40.97
C ALA A 142 2.47 -9.20 -40.14
N ALA A 143 3.40 -8.26 -40.31
CA ALA A 143 3.33 -6.97 -39.64
C ALA A 143 2.11 -6.15 -40.11
N GLY A 144 1.35 -5.58 -39.18
CA GLY A 144 0.32 -4.58 -39.45
C GLY A 144 0.86 -3.18 -39.14
N ILE A 145 0.47 -2.19 -39.94
CA ILE A 145 0.81 -0.78 -39.72
C ILE A 145 -0.44 -0.05 -39.24
N TYR A 146 -0.31 0.67 -38.13
CA TYR A 146 -1.37 1.46 -37.52
C TYR A 146 -0.83 2.88 -37.34
N GLU A 147 -1.58 3.86 -37.84
CA GLU A 147 -1.21 5.26 -37.73
C GLU A 147 -2.16 5.94 -36.75
N ALA A 148 -1.59 6.57 -35.72
CA ALA A 148 -2.35 7.39 -34.79
C ALA A 148 -2.28 8.85 -35.29
N PRO A 149 -3.42 9.43 -35.72
CA PRO A 149 -3.42 10.76 -36.31
C PRO A 149 -2.95 11.82 -35.29
N GLY A 150 -2.22 12.81 -35.81
CA GLY A 150 -1.76 13.95 -35.02
C GLY A 150 -2.92 14.80 -34.48
N GLY A 151 -2.74 15.38 -33.30
CA GLY A 151 -3.70 16.36 -32.74
C GLY A 151 -3.82 16.36 -31.22
N SER A 152 -3.45 15.24 -30.57
CA SER A 152 -3.33 15.11 -29.11
C SER A 152 -1.87 14.86 -28.71
N TYR A 153 -1.58 14.89 -27.41
CA TYR A 153 -0.31 14.42 -26.84
C TYR A 153 -0.32 12.92 -26.53
N GLN A 154 -1.51 12.30 -26.63
CA GLN A 154 -1.76 10.86 -26.54
C GLN A 154 -2.14 10.33 -27.92
N TYR A 155 -1.41 9.31 -28.35
CA TYR A 155 -1.55 8.68 -29.65
C TYR A 155 -2.00 7.24 -29.43
N GLU A 156 -3.21 6.91 -29.86
CA GLU A 156 -3.86 5.63 -29.58
C GLU A 156 -4.00 4.82 -30.87
N ALA A 157 -3.70 3.52 -30.77
CA ALA A 157 -3.93 2.56 -31.83
C ALA A 157 -4.65 1.32 -31.28
N LEU A 158 -5.83 1.04 -31.84
CA LEU A 158 -6.58 -0.18 -31.55
C LEU A 158 -6.11 -1.31 -32.48
N ILE A 159 -5.41 -2.28 -31.90
CA ILE A 159 -4.80 -3.38 -32.64
C ILE A 159 -5.58 -4.67 -32.32
N PRO A 160 -6.23 -5.30 -33.31
CA PRO A 160 -6.87 -6.59 -33.09
C PRO A 160 -5.81 -7.66 -32.79
N LYS A 161 -6.05 -8.45 -31.74
CA LYS A 161 -5.23 -9.62 -31.42
C LYS A 161 -5.66 -10.78 -32.32
N LYS A 162 -4.79 -11.14 -33.25
CA LYS A 162 -5.02 -12.22 -34.22
C LYS A 162 -4.06 -13.40 -34.03
N GLY A 163 -2.91 -13.16 -33.39
CA GLY A 163 -1.86 -14.15 -33.17
C GLY A 163 -1.56 -14.46 -31.70
N GLY A 164 -0.41 -15.12 -31.49
CA GLY A 164 0.14 -15.49 -30.20
C GLY A 164 0.46 -14.30 -29.30
N ASP A 165 0.94 -14.60 -28.10
CA ASP A 165 1.04 -13.61 -27.03
C ASP A 165 2.29 -12.73 -27.11
N SER A 166 3.37 -13.18 -27.75
CA SER A 166 4.63 -12.41 -27.82
C SER A 166 4.62 -11.47 -29.02
N TRP A 167 4.45 -10.18 -28.78
CA TRP A 167 4.35 -9.16 -29.82
C TRP A 167 5.64 -8.37 -29.91
N HIS A 168 6.00 -7.97 -31.12
CA HIS A 168 7.06 -7.02 -31.39
C HIS A 168 6.47 -5.77 -32.02
N VAL A 169 6.82 -4.61 -31.48
CA VAL A 169 6.27 -3.31 -31.88
C VAL A 169 7.43 -2.37 -32.19
N ALA A 170 7.40 -1.80 -33.39
CA ALA A 170 8.26 -0.70 -33.80
C ALA A 170 7.42 0.57 -33.87
N VAL A 171 7.88 1.63 -33.22
CA VAL A 171 7.20 2.93 -33.20
C VAL A 171 8.10 3.95 -33.84
N ASN A 172 7.58 4.62 -34.87
CA ASN A 172 8.24 5.73 -35.54
C ASN A 172 7.47 7.02 -35.24
N ILE A 173 8.20 8.06 -34.87
CA ILE A 173 7.65 9.36 -34.49
C ILE A 173 8.23 10.39 -35.46
N ASP A 174 7.36 11.11 -36.16
CA ASP A 174 7.72 12.27 -36.98
C ASP A 174 7.00 13.49 -36.42
N GLY A 175 7.71 14.36 -35.70
CA GLY A 175 7.08 15.46 -34.96
C GLY A 175 7.91 16.75 -34.95
N PRO A 176 7.40 17.79 -34.28
CA PRO A 176 8.01 19.12 -34.32
C PRO A 176 9.40 19.19 -33.69
N LEU A 177 9.76 18.24 -32.81
CA LEU A 177 11.08 18.16 -32.17
C LEU A 177 12.06 17.24 -32.93
N GLY A 178 11.68 16.77 -34.12
CA GLY A 178 12.46 15.88 -34.97
C GLY A 178 11.89 14.47 -35.06
N LYS A 179 12.70 13.55 -35.61
CA LYS A 179 12.33 12.14 -35.82
C LYS A 179 12.92 11.25 -34.74
N ALA A 180 12.15 10.26 -34.30
CA ALA A 180 12.58 9.26 -33.34
C ALA A 180 12.00 7.89 -33.69
N SER A 181 12.69 6.82 -33.32
CA SER A 181 12.21 5.45 -33.51
C SER A 181 12.68 4.57 -32.36
N TYR A 182 11.81 3.67 -31.91
CA TYR A 182 12.17 2.62 -30.96
C TYR A 182 11.43 1.33 -31.26
N GLU A 183 12.02 0.23 -30.81
CA GLU A 183 11.43 -1.11 -30.90
C GLU A 183 11.29 -1.70 -29.50
N ASN A 184 10.22 -2.47 -29.29
CA ASN A 184 9.98 -3.14 -28.03
C ASN A 184 9.22 -4.46 -28.25
N SER A 185 9.45 -5.41 -27.35
CA SER A 185 8.75 -6.70 -27.35
C SER A 185 8.01 -6.88 -26.03
N PHE A 186 6.75 -7.33 -26.08
CA PHE A 186 5.95 -7.57 -24.88
C PHE A 186 4.96 -8.73 -25.07
N ASN A 187 4.57 -9.36 -23.96
CA ASN A 187 3.59 -10.46 -23.96
C ASN A 187 2.17 -9.97 -23.69
N VAL A 188 1.25 -10.04 -24.65
CA VAL A 188 -0.20 -9.73 -24.55
C VAL A 188 -0.96 -10.75 -23.71
N GLY A 189 -0.50 -12.00 -23.71
CA GLY A 189 -0.98 -13.04 -22.81
C GLY A 189 -0.39 -12.86 -21.43
N GLY A 190 -1.19 -12.34 -20.52
CA GLY A 190 -0.80 -12.22 -19.13
C GLY A 190 -1.70 -11.23 -18.42
N VAL A 191 -2.71 -11.76 -17.72
CA VAL A 191 -3.24 -11.06 -16.55
C VAL A 191 -2.13 -11.14 -15.51
N GLY A 192 -1.14 -10.26 -15.64
CA GLY A 192 -0.28 -9.96 -14.50
C GLY A 192 -1.23 -9.37 -13.48
N LEU A 193 -1.71 -10.20 -12.53
CA LEU A 193 -2.36 -9.67 -11.33
C LEU A 193 -1.41 -8.58 -10.84
N PRO A 194 -1.86 -7.30 -10.80
CA PRO A 194 -0.96 -6.22 -10.43
C PRO A 194 -0.31 -6.63 -9.11
N LEU A 195 1.00 -6.41 -8.96
CA LEU A 195 1.73 -6.87 -7.78
C LEU A 195 1.04 -6.41 -6.48
N GLU A 196 0.35 -5.28 -6.56
CA GLU A 196 -0.57 -4.71 -5.58
C GLU A 196 -1.66 -5.69 -5.12
N TRP A 197 -2.33 -6.43 -6.02
CA TRP A 197 -3.34 -7.44 -5.68
C TRP A 197 -2.73 -8.65 -4.97
N ILE A 198 -1.51 -9.05 -5.35
CA ILE A 198 -0.76 -10.10 -4.64
C ILE A 198 -0.41 -9.61 -3.24
N ALA A 199 0.10 -8.38 -3.10
CA ALA A 199 0.41 -7.78 -1.80
C ALA A 199 -0.84 -7.67 -0.92
N LEU A 200 -2.00 -7.34 -1.51
CA LEU A 200 -3.28 -7.25 -0.81
C LEU A 200 -3.76 -8.63 -0.34
N ALA A 201 -3.66 -9.65 -1.19
CA ALA A 201 -3.96 -11.04 -0.84
C ALA A 201 -3.05 -11.55 0.29
N VAL A 202 -1.75 -11.27 0.24
CA VAL A 202 -0.79 -11.61 1.31
C VAL A 202 -1.12 -10.86 2.59
N GLY A 203 -1.42 -9.56 2.52
CA GLY A 203 -1.82 -8.76 3.67
C GLY A 203 -3.06 -9.31 4.36
N LEU A 204 -4.08 -9.71 3.60
CA LEU A 204 -5.29 -10.36 4.12
C LEU A 204 -5.00 -11.71 4.80
N LEU A 205 -4.11 -12.52 4.22
CA LEU A 205 -3.70 -13.80 4.83
C LEU A 205 -2.98 -13.60 6.17
N VAL A 206 -2.09 -12.60 6.27
CA VAL A 206 -1.40 -12.27 7.52
C VAL A 206 -2.40 -11.82 8.59
N LEU A 207 -3.35 -10.95 8.23
CA LEU A 207 -4.41 -10.49 9.14
C LEU A 207 -5.31 -11.64 9.62
N ALA A 208 -5.69 -12.55 8.72
CA ALA A 208 -6.47 -13.73 9.06
C ALA A 208 -5.72 -14.67 10.02
N GLY A 209 -4.41 -14.85 9.80
CA GLY A 209 -3.52 -15.62 10.68
C GLY A 209 -3.47 -15.03 12.09
N LEU A 210 -3.25 -13.72 12.20
CA LEU A 210 -3.22 -13.01 13.47
C LEU A 210 -4.56 -13.07 14.21
N ALA A 211 -5.68 -12.91 13.51
CA ALA A 211 -7.02 -13.04 14.10
C ALA A 211 -7.27 -14.45 14.65
N ARG A 212 -6.85 -15.49 13.92
CA ARG A 212 -6.98 -16.89 14.35
C ARG A 212 -6.08 -17.21 15.56
N TRP A 213 -4.87 -16.68 15.59
CA TRP A 213 -3.94 -16.81 16.70
C TRP A 213 -4.47 -16.13 17.98
N HIS A 214 -4.98 -14.90 17.86
CA HIS A 214 -5.61 -14.18 18.97
C HIS A 214 -6.81 -14.95 19.56
N LYS A 215 -7.67 -15.52 18.70
CA LYS A 215 -8.79 -16.35 19.16
C LYS A 215 -8.31 -17.58 19.95
N ARG A 216 -7.23 -18.23 19.54
CA ARG A 216 -6.63 -19.37 20.27
C ARG A 216 -6.10 -18.98 21.66
N ILE A 217 -5.40 -17.86 21.77
CA ILE A 217 -4.90 -17.35 23.07
C ILE A 217 -6.07 -17.05 24.01
N THR A 218 -7.11 -16.41 23.49
CA THR A 218 -8.30 -16.06 24.29
C THR A 218 -8.99 -17.29 24.86
N VAL A 219 -9.04 -18.40 24.11
CA VAL A 219 -9.61 -19.68 24.58
C VAL A 219 -8.73 -20.34 25.63
N TRP A 220 -7.40 -20.34 25.45
CA TRP A 220 -6.47 -20.89 26.45
C TRP A 220 -6.55 -20.15 27.79
N VAL A 221 -6.59 -18.82 27.77
CA VAL A 221 -6.70 -17.99 28.97
C VAL A 221 -8.04 -18.23 29.69
N LYS A 222 -9.13 -18.51 28.97
CA LYS A 222 -10.42 -18.85 29.58
C LYS A 222 -10.53 -20.30 30.04
N GLY A 223 -9.87 -21.25 29.35
CA GLY A 223 -9.90 -22.68 29.65
C GLY A 223 -8.94 -23.14 30.76
N GLY A 224 -7.89 -22.37 31.05
CA GLY A 224 -6.93 -22.67 32.12
C GLY A 224 -7.47 -22.48 33.55
N ARG A 225 -8.68 -21.95 33.73
CA ARG A 225 -9.40 -21.94 35.02
C ARG A 225 -10.28 -23.19 35.14
N ALA A 226 -9.67 -24.37 35.20
CA ALA A 226 -10.35 -25.50 35.83
C ALA A 226 -10.14 -25.38 37.34
N PRO A 227 -11.21 -25.32 38.16
CA PRO A 227 -11.06 -25.28 39.61
C PRO A 227 -10.37 -26.55 40.07
N HIS A 228 -9.29 -26.40 40.83
CA HIS A 228 -8.64 -27.49 41.53
C HIS A 228 -9.70 -28.17 42.42
N PRO A 229 -10.02 -29.46 42.24
CA PRO A 229 -10.91 -30.15 43.16
C PRO A 229 -10.16 -30.23 44.50
N SER A 230 -10.57 -29.39 45.46
CA SER A 230 -10.15 -29.49 46.84
C SER A 230 -10.57 -30.86 47.37
N SER A 231 -9.57 -31.62 47.81
CA SER A 231 -9.65 -32.94 48.42
C SER A 231 -10.75 -33.03 49.48
N PRO A 232 -11.60 -34.08 49.49
CA PRO A 232 -12.44 -34.37 50.63
C PRO A 232 -11.59 -34.89 51.80
N ALA A 233 -12.00 -34.51 53.01
CA ALA A 233 -11.48 -34.96 54.30
C ALA A 233 -12.00 -36.35 54.68
#